data_AF-A0A150Q3C2-F1
#
_entry.id   AF-A0A150Q3C2-F1
#
_cell.length_a   1.000
_cell.length_b   1.000
_cell.length_c   1.000
_cell.angle_alpha   90.00
_cell.angle_beta   90.00
_cell.angle_gamma   90.00
#
_symmetry.space_group_name_H-M   'P 1'
#
loop_
_entity.id
_entity.type
_entity.pdbx_description
1 polymer ?
#
loop_
_entity_poly.entity_id
_entity_poly.type
_entity_poly.pdbx_seq_one_letter_code
_entity_poly.pdbx_strand_id
1 'polypeptide(L)'
;MMIEAGGEPKPGDGVRLSHGLRGGDLAFGMPALKMHVHVQLEERQYVFPMHLDQIGIVAGEGRVFFSLRCVFEYRIRKEERRTVTLYDGAAPAEIPGSYRVVHERG
;
A
#
# COMPACT_ATOMS: atom_id res chain seq x y z
N MET A 1 13.25 -17.45 -4.91
CA MET A 1 14.37 -16.51 -5.11
C MET A 1 14.28 -15.47 -4.01
N MET A 2 15.33 -15.31 -3.22
CA MET A 2 15.40 -14.35 -2.13
C MET A 2 16.37 -13.26 -2.58
N ILE A 3 15.89 -12.01 -2.72
CA ILE A 3 16.74 -10.86 -3.06
C ILE A 3 17.26 -10.31 -1.74
N GLU A 4 18.58 -10.11 -1.62
CA GLU A 4 19.16 -9.54 -0.40
C GLU A 4 18.69 -8.09 -0.17
N ALA A 5 18.61 -7.71 1.10
CA ALA A 5 18.18 -6.38 1.52
C ALA A 5 19.10 -5.29 0.93
N GLY A 6 18.51 -4.41 0.10
CA GLY A 6 19.23 -3.37 -0.67
C GLY A 6 18.93 -3.38 -2.18
N GLY A 7 18.35 -4.48 -2.69
CA GLY A 7 17.97 -4.66 -4.10
C GLY A 7 16.47 -4.52 -4.39
N GLU A 8 15.71 -3.77 -3.58
CA GLU A 8 14.27 -3.60 -3.79
C GLU A 8 13.99 -2.87 -5.12
N PRO A 9 12.99 -3.32 -5.91
CA PRO A 9 12.60 -2.65 -7.16
C PRO A 9 12.15 -1.21 -6.89
N LYS A 10 12.77 -0.25 -7.58
CA LYS A 10 12.41 1.16 -7.50
C LYS A 10 11.40 1.51 -8.57
N PRO A 11 10.58 2.56 -8.36
CA PRO A 11 9.73 3.08 -9.42
C PRO A 11 10.53 3.38 -10.69
N GLY A 12 10.07 2.85 -11.83
CA GLY A 12 10.73 2.95 -13.13
C GLY A 12 11.65 1.77 -13.47
N ASP A 13 12.03 0.92 -12.51
CA ASP A 13 12.87 -0.25 -12.79
C ASP A 13 12.13 -1.22 -13.72
N GLY A 14 12.84 -1.77 -14.70
CA GLY A 14 12.33 -2.81 -15.58
C GLY A 14 12.34 -4.17 -14.88
N VAL A 15 11.17 -4.78 -14.72
CA VAL A 15 11.03 -6.13 -14.19
C VAL A 15 10.71 -7.09 -15.34
N ARG A 16 11.52 -8.14 -15.49
CA ARG A 16 11.34 -9.19 -16.51
C ARG A 16 11.34 -10.56 -15.86
N LEU A 17 10.35 -11.37 -16.19
CA LEU A 17 10.29 -12.79 -15.86
C LEU A 17 10.31 -13.60 -17.15
N SER A 18 11.40 -14.32 -17.39
CA SER A 18 11.62 -15.11 -18.59
C SER A 18 11.18 -16.58 -18.48
N HIS A 19 10.87 -17.05 -17.28
CA HIS A 19 10.45 -18.42 -17.02
C HIS A 19 9.25 -18.43 -16.06
N GLY A 20 8.19 -19.19 -16.38
CA GLY A 20 7.01 -19.34 -15.52
C GLY A 20 5.65 -19.04 -16.18
N LEU A 21 5.63 -18.59 -17.44
CA LEU A 21 4.40 -18.41 -18.22
C LEU A 21 4.36 -19.37 -19.40
N ARG A 22 3.16 -19.87 -19.73
CA ARG A 22 2.94 -20.77 -20.89
C ARG A 22 3.05 -20.05 -22.25
N GLY A 23 3.30 -18.74 -22.29
CA GLY A 23 3.20 -17.92 -23.51
C GLY A 23 4.29 -16.87 -23.74
N GLY A 24 5.41 -16.92 -23.01
CA GLY A 24 6.55 -16.00 -23.18
C GLY A 24 6.90 -15.19 -21.93
N ASP A 25 7.72 -14.16 -22.10
CA ASP A 25 8.24 -13.34 -21.01
C ASP A 25 7.22 -12.32 -20.52
N LEU A 26 7.13 -12.12 -19.20
CA LEU A 26 6.43 -10.99 -18.62
C LEU A 26 7.42 -9.85 -18.42
N ALA A 27 7.15 -8.68 -18.98
CA ALA A 27 7.95 -7.49 -18.78
C ALA A 27 7.07 -6.30 -18.43
N PHE A 28 7.41 -5.58 -17.36
CA PHE A 28 6.72 -4.37 -16.94
C PHE A 28 7.68 -3.40 -16.25
N GLY A 29 7.33 -2.11 -16.24
CA GLY A 29 8.02 -1.12 -15.42
C GLY A 29 7.40 -1.07 -14.03
N MET A 30 8.24 -1.01 -13.00
CA MET A 30 7.79 -0.89 -11.63
C MET A 30 7.03 0.43 -11.41
N PRO A 31 5.77 0.41 -10.96
CA PRO A 31 5.01 1.64 -10.77
C PRO A 31 5.48 2.44 -9.55
N ALA A 32 5.12 3.72 -9.51
CA ALA A 32 5.30 4.55 -8.32
C ALA A 32 4.21 4.21 -7.28
N LEU A 33 4.49 3.25 -6.40
CA LEU A 33 3.57 2.76 -5.37
C LEU A 33 3.49 3.67 -4.13
N LYS A 34 3.47 4.99 -4.34
CA LYS A 34 3.35 5.96 -3.25
C LYS A 34 1.89 6.05 -2.85
N MET A 35 1.54 5.40 -1.74
CA MET A 35 0.23 5.50 -1.10
C MET A 35 0.42 5.65 0.40
N HIS A 36 -0.58 6.20 1.08
CA HIS A 36 -0.61 6.29 2.53
C HIS A 36 -2.03 6.10 3.05
N VAL A 37 -2.11 5.68 4.30
CA VAL A 37 -3.37 5.46 5.00
C VAL A 37 -3.52 6.51 6.08
N HIS A 38 -4.71 7.11 6.16
CA HIS A 38 -5.18 7.85 7.33
C HIS A 38 -6.04 6.94 8.19
N VAL A 39 -5.72 6.85 9.47
CA VAL A 39 -6.49 6.13 10.48
C VAL A 39 -7.09 7.15 11.43
N GLN A 40 -8.41 7.19 11.50
CA GLN A 40 -9.15 7.98 12.47
C GLN A 40 -9.82 7.06 13.50
N LEU A 41 -9.41 7.21 14.75
CA LEU A 41 -9.98 6.55 15.93
C LEU A 41 -10.67 7.62 16.79
N GLU A 42 -11.90 7.98 16.41
CA GLU A 42 -12.61 9.16 16.94
C GLU A 42 -11.78 10.44 16.85
N GLU A 43 -11.20 10.88 17.98
CA GLU A 43 -10.38 12.10 18.09
C GLU A 43 -8.90 11.86 17.78
N ARG A 44 -8.44 10.60 17.82
CA ARG A 44 -7.04 10.25 17.55
C ARG A 44 -6.85 9.98 16.08
N GLN A 45 -5.83 10.57 15.50
CA GLN A 45 -5.55 10.47 14.07
C GLN A 45 -4.10 10.07 13.84
N TYR A 46 -3.90 9.21 12.85
CA TYR A 46 -2.60 8.71 12.45
C TYR A 46 -2.51 8.67 10.94
N VAL A 47 -1.31 8.87 10.42
CA VAL A 47 -1.00 8.71 9.00
C VAL A 47 0.20 7.78 8.89
N PHE A 48 0.07 6.76 8.04
CA PHE A 48 1.13 5.77 7.82
C PHE A 48 1.44 5.65 6.33
N PRO A 49 2.72 5.69 5.92
CA PRO A 49 3.09 5.29 4.57
C PRO A 49 2.79 3.80 4.37
N MET A 50 2.37 3.45 3.16
CA MET A 50 2.19 2.05 2.76
C MET A 50 3.51 1.53 2.18
N HIS A 51 3.88 0.30 2.54
CA HIS A 51 5.10 -0.35 2.07
C HIS A 51 4.77 -1.48 1.13
N LEU A 52 5.58 -1.67 0.09
CA LEU A 52 5.46 -2.83 -0.79
C LEU A 52 5.68 -4.10 0.03
N ASP A 53 4.70 -4.98 -0.02
CA ASP A 53 4.71 -6.22 0.74
C ASP A 53 4.95 -7.43 -0.16
N GLN A 54 4.24 -7.46 -1.28
CA GLN A 54 4.26 -8.58 -2.20
C GLN A 54 4.05 -8.09 -3.62
N ILE A 55 4.81 -8.68 -4.55
CA ILE A 55 4.52 -8.64 -5.98
C ILE A 55 3.96 -10.01 -6.34
N GLY A 56 2.70 -10.07 -6.75
CA GLY A 56 2.04 -11.30 -7.16
C GLY A 56 1.89 -11.37 -8.67
N ILE A 57 2.07 -12.57 -9.22
CA ILE A 57 1.97 -12.82 -10.67
C ILE A 57 0.94 -13.90 -10.88
N VAL A 58 -0.07 -13.59 -11.69
CA VAL A 58 -1.13 -14.55 -12.06
C VAL A 58 -0.71 -15.22 -13.36
N ALA A 59 -0.07 -16.39 -13.23
CA ALA A 59 0.41 -17.16 -14.38
C ALA A 59 -0.76 -17.61 -15.26
N GLY A 60 -0.67 -17.35 -16.56
CA GLY A 60 -1.73 -17.64 -17.54
C GLY A 60 -2.59 -16.43 -17.93
N GLU A 61 -2.73 -15.43 -17.05
CA GLU A 61 -3.45 -14.18 -17.36
C GLU A 61 -2.50 -13.04 -17.73
N GLY A 62 -1.20 -13.18 -17.50
CA GLY A 62 -0.22 -12.13 -17.76
C GLY A 62 -0.42 -10.89 -16.87
N ARG A 63 -1.01 -11.08 -15.69
CA ARG A 63 -1.32 -10.00 -14.73
C ARG A 63 -0.34 -9.98 -13.58
N VAL A 64 -0.03 -8.77 -13.12
CA VAL A 64 0.77 -8.49 -11.93
C VAL A 64 -0.09 -7.70 -10.97
N PHE A 65 -0.02 -8.03 -9.69
CA PHE A 65 -0.60 -7.22 -8.63
C PHE A 65 0.46 -6.87 -7.58
N PHE A 66 0.28 -5.72 -6.96
CA PHE A 66 1.14 -5.23 -5.89
C PHE A 66 0.30 -5.13 -4.63
N SER A 67 0.73 -5.86 -3.60
CA SER A 67 0.15 -5.73 -2.27
C SER A 67 0.97 -4.72 -1.49
N LEU A 68 0.30 -3.73 -0.92
CA LEU A 68 0.90 -2.79 0.00
C LEU A 68 0.40 -3.06 1.41
N ARG A 69 1.26 -2.90 2.41
CA ARG A 69 0.94 -3.15 3.82
C ARG A 69 1.47 -2.04 4.70
N CYS A 70 0.69 -1.69 5.72
CA CYS A 70 1.16 -0.98 6.90
C CYS A 70 0.69 -1.76 8.14
N VAL A 71 1.49 -1.73 9.20
CA VAL A 71 1.16 -2.31 10.50
C VAL A 71 1.31 -1.21 11.53
N PHE A 72 0.31 -1.04 12.37
CA PHE A 72 0.33 -0.06 13.44
C PHE A 72 -0.33 -0.61 14.69
N GLU A 73 0.13 -0.15 15.84
CA GLU A 73 -0.41 -0.51 17.14
C GLU A 73 -1.27 0.61 17.68
N TYR A 74 -2.40 0.26 18.29
CA TYR A 74 -3.25 1.23 18.97
C TYR A 74 -4.02 0.59 20.12
N ARG A 75 -4.29 1.39 21.15
CA ARG A 75 -5.15 0.96 22.25
C ARG A 75 -6.60 0.92 21.79
N ILE A 76 -7.25 -0.23 21.98
CA ILE A 76 -8.68 -0.41 21.75
C ILE A 76 -9.47 0.31 22.85
N ARG A 77 -10.43 1.14 22.46
CA ARG A 77 -11.44 1.73 23.34
C ARG A 77 -12.83 1.21 22.96
N LYS A 78 -13.67 0.94 23.96
CA LYS A 78 -15.06 0.48 23.75
C LYS A 78 -15.82 1.53 22.95
N GLU A 79 -16.61 1.10 21.96
CA GLU A 79 -17.47 1.97 21.12
C GLU A 79 -16.73 3.03 20.28
N GLU A 80 -15.39 3.05 20.30
CA GLU A 80 -14.59 3.96 19.48
C GLU A 80 -14.77 3.64 17.99
N ARG A 81 -15.26 4.61 17.22
CA ARG A 81 -15.40 4.50 15.78
C ARG A 81 -14.03 4.53 15.10
N ARG A 82 -13.88 3.65 14.12
CA ARG A 82 -12.62 3.43 13.40
C ARG A 82 -12.88 3.65 11.92
N THR A 83 -12.12 4.55 11.32
CA THR A 83 -12.17 4.80 9.89
C THR A 83 -10.76 4.73 9.35
N VAL A 84 -10.61 4.04 8.23
CA VAL A 84 -9.34 3.89 7.51
C VAL A 84 -9.60 4.34 6.08
N THR A 85 -8.89 5.36 5.64
CA THR A 85 -9.01 5.92 4.29
C THR A 85 -7.66 5.83 3.60
N LEU A 86 -7.66 5.26 2.40
CA LEU A 86 -6.47 5.16 1.55
C LEU A 86 -6.38 6.40 0.65
N TYR A 87 -5.18 6.95 0.54
CA TYR A 87 -4.87 8.07 -0.34
C TYR A 87 -3.66 7.75 -1.23
N ASP A 88 -3.73 8.25 -2.46
CA ASP A 88 -2.59 8.29 -3.36
C ASP A 88 -1.56 9.32 -2.90
N GLY A 89 -0.28 9.05 -3.16
CA GLY A 89 0.84 9.93 -2.86
C GLY A 89 1.57 9.58 -1.56
N ALA A 90 2.65 10.33 -1.31
CA ALA A 90 3.44 10.18 -0.09
C ALA A 90 2.65 10.61 1.15
N ALA A 91 2.97 9.99 2.29
CA ALA A 91 2.42 10.42 3.57
C ALA A 91 2.78 11.90 3.82
N PRO A 92 1.79 12.77 4.09
CA PRO A 92 2.06 14.16 4.42
C PRO A 92 2.75 14.29 5.79
N ALA A 93 3.55 15.35 5.96
CA ALA A 93 4.21 15.64 7.24
C ALA A 93 3.22 16.03 8.35
N GLU A 94 2.08 16.61 7.96
CA GLU A 94 0.99 17.00 8.84
C GLU A 94 -0.32 16.45 8.28
N ILE A 95 -1.23 15.99 9.15
CA ILE A 95 -2.51 15.40 8.73
C ILE A 95 -3.41 16.53 8.19
N PRO A 96 -3.79 16.51 6.89
CA PRO A 96 -4.66 17.54 6.34
C PRO A 96 -6.03 17.52 7.02
N GLY A 97 -6.58 18.71 7.31
CA GLY A 97 -7.92 18.82 7.90
C GLY A 97 -9.02 18.17 7.05
N SER A 98 -8.81 18.07 5.74
CA SER A 98 -9.72 17.41 4.79
C SER A 98 -9.80 15.89 4.95
N TYR A 99 -8.89 15.25 5.69
CA TYR A 99 -8.92 13.80 5.90
C TYR A 99 -9.92 13.39 6.98
N ARG A 100 -10.35 14.34 7.81
CA ARG A 100 -11.25 14.05 8.92
C ARG A 100 -12.64 13.68 8.41
N VAL A 101 -13.06 12.46 8.70
CA VAL A 101 -14.43 12.01 8.45
C VAL A 101 -15.28 12.46 9.62
N VAL A 102 -16.23 13.36 9.37
CA VAL A 102 -17.21 13.79 10.36
C VAL A 102 -18.35 12.79 10.35
N HIS A 103 -18.56 12.19 11.51
CA HIS A 103 -19.64 11.27 11.74
C HIS A 103 -20.82 12.04 12.32
N GLU A 104 -21.89 12.22 11.56
CA GLU A 104 -23.13 12.79 12.10
C GLU A 104 -23.66 11.85 13.20
N ARG A 105 -23.97 12.44 14.37
CA ARG A 105 -24.64 11.71 15.44
C ARG A 105 -26.09 11.51 15.02
N GLY A 106 -26.45 10.25 14.72
CA GLY A 106 -27.85 9.83 14.60
C GLY A 106 -28.55 9.82 15.96
#